data_AF-A0A9D9D0Q1-F1
#
_entry.id   AF-A0A9D9D0Q1-F1
#
_cell.length_a   1.000
_cell.length_b   1.000
_cell.length_c   1.000
_cell.angle_alpha   90.00
_cell.angle_beta   90.00
_cell.angle_gamma   90.00
#
_symmetry.space_group_name_H-M   'P 1'
#
loop_
_entity.id
_entity.type
_entity.pdbx_description
1 polymer ?
#
loop_
_entity_poly.entity_id
_entity_poly.type
_entity_poly.pdbx_seq_one_letter_code
_entity_poly.pdbx_strand_id
1 'polypeptide(L)'
;IVWRPVDRRENYVKRCVGLPGDNLLISDRNLYINGQLIEAPEHIQFNYFVETTKAFTEKTFQTLGVSKSDYEYSMVSTDWKRMLQYQSNEDGSYNFVYKLPLTAAMKSQLEKRNDVVSIKLEDERFGGRTYPQTKADNKWTRDNYGPIHIPAKGETIELNADNIDLYAQIIRNYEGNKLEYSGDDIKINGEAASKYTFKMDYYWMMGDNRHNSADSRYWGFVPEDHIVGKPIFIWLSLDDDKEGFFNRLRTERIFKRIHND
;
A
#
# COMPACT_ATOMS: atom_id res chain seq x y z
N ILE A 1 2.49 -16.09 -15.97
CA ILE A 1 2.20 -14.67 -16.28
C ILE A 1 0.80 -14.64 -16.87
N VAL A 2 -0.19 -14.10 -16.15
CA VAL A 2 -1.55 -13.93 -16.69
C VAL A 2 -1.56 -12.62 -17.46
N TRP A 3 -1.53 -12.72 -18.79
CA TRP A 3 -1.65 -11.57 -19.70
C TRP A 3 -3.11 -11.11 -19.72
N ARG A 4 -3.39 -9.90 -19.24
CA ARG A 4 -4.72 -9.27 -19.38
C ARG A 4 -4.71 -8.37 -20.64
N PRO A 5 -5.77 -8.40 -21.47
CA PRO A 5 -5.83 -7.58 -22.68
C PRO A 5 -5.77 -6.08 -22.34
N VAL A 6 -5.08 -5.32 -23.20
CA VAL A 6 -4.76 -3.88 -23.09
C VAL A 6 -5.99 -2.98 -22.87
N ASP A 7 -7.18 -3.47 -23.23
CA ASP A 7 -8.44 -2.73 -23.27
C ASP A 7 -9.12 -2.52 -21.90
N ARG A 8 -8.60 -3.14 -20.82
CA ARG A 8 -9.06 -2.87 -19.44
C ARG A 8 -7.92 -2.32 -18.58
N ARG A 9 -7.57 -1.05 -18.79
CA ARG A 9 -6.76 -0.32 -17.82
C ARG A 9 -7.58 -0.14 -16.54
N GLU A 10 -7.11 -0.71 -15.43
CA GLU A 10 -7.67 -0.45 -14.11
C GLU A 10 -7.13 0.90 -13.62
N ASN A 11 -8.03 1.81 -13.26
CA ASN A 11 -7.66 3.11 -12.71
C ASN A 11 -7.53 3.01 -11.19
N TYR A 12 -6.39 3.44 -10.66
CA TYR A 12 -6.13 3.52 -9.24
C TYR A 12 -6.04 4.98 -8.81
N VAL A 13 -6.63 5.29 -7.66
CA VAL A 13 -6.39 6.57 -6.97
C VAL A 13 -5.40 6.30 -5.85
N LYS A 14 -4.23 6.94 -5.92
CA LYS A 14 -3.13 6.82 -4.96
C LYS A 14 -2.52 8.19 -4.70
N ARG A 15 -1.85 8.33 -3.56
CA ARG A 15 -1.05 9.51 -3.24
C ARG A 15 0.31 9.38 -3.92
N CYS A 16 0.71 10.42 -4.63
CA CYS A 16 2.09 10.55 -5.10
C CYS A 16 2.96 10.95 -3.90
N VAL A 17 3.88 10.08 -3.51
CA VAL A 17 4.72 10.27 -2.32
C VAL A 17 6.20 10.43 -2.65
N GLY A 18 6.62 10.12 -3.88
CA GLY A 18 7.98 10.35 -4.36
C GLY A 18 7.95 10.85 -5.81
N LEU A 19 8.75 11.87 -6.07
CA LEU A 19 8.86 12.57 -7.35
C LEU A 19 10.10 12.10 -8.14
N PRO A 20 10.21 12.46 -9.42
CA PRO A 20 11.40 12.17 -10.22
C PRO A 20 12.66 12.76 -9.57
N GLY A 21 13.69 11.93 -9.42
CA GLY A 21 14.98 12.26 -8.80
C GLY A 21 15.04 12.05 -7.27
N ASP A 22 13.92 11.74 -6.62
CA ASP A 22 13.89 11.54 -5.17
C ASP A 22 14.54 10.21 -4.74
N ASN A 23 15.11 10.20 -3.53
CA ASN A 23 15.50 8.98 -2.83
C ASN A 23 14.45 8.63 -1.77
N LEU A 24 13.87 7.44 -1.87
CA LEU A 24 12.80 6.97 -1.00
C LEU A 24 13.29 5.88 -0.06
N LEU A 25 12.92 5.99 1.22
CA LEU A 25 13.10 4.97 2.24
C LEU A 25 11.81 4.84 3.05
N ILE A 26 11.39 3.60 3.32
CA ILE A 26 10.35 3.30 4.31
C ILE A 26 11.05 2.57 5.46
N SER A 27 10.90 3.08 6.67
CA SER A 27 11.46 2.47 7.88
C SER A 27 10.44 2.53 9.01
N ASP A 28 10.08 1.37 9.55
CA ASP A 28 8.99 1.20 10.51
C ASP A 28 7.73 1.99 10.12
N ARG A 29 7.27 1.79 8.87
CA ARG A 29 6.09 2.45 8.26
C ARG A 29 6.22 3.95 8.01
N ASN A 30 7.29 4.59 8.48
CA ASN A 30 7.56 6.00 8.24
C ASN A 30 8.21 6.18 6.88
N LEU A 31 7.77 7.19 6.14
CA LEU A 31 8.28 7.53 4.81
C LEU A 31 9.34 8.61 4.93
N TYR A 32 10.49 8.38 4.30
CA TYR A 32 11.56 9.35 4.17
C TYR A 32 11.81 9.63 2.69
N ILE A 33 11.85 10.91 2.33
CA ILE A 33 12.21 11.38 0.99
C ILE A 33 13.46 12.25 1.12
N ASN A 34 14.51 11.91 0.37
CA ASN A 34 15.82 12.58 0.44
C ASN A 34 16.37 12.68 1.88
N GLY A 35 16.12 11.64 2.69
CA GLY A 35 16.52 11.57 4.10
C GLY A 35 15.63 12.33 5.08
N GLN A 36 14.59 13.03 4.60
CA GLN A 36 13.67 13.79 5.43
C GLN A 36 12.39 13.00 5.70
N LEU A 37 11.97 12.95 6.97
CA LEU A 37 10.70 12.33 7.37
C LEU A 37 9.53 13.12 6.77
N ILE A 38 8.66 12.42 6.05
CA ILE A 38 7.41 12.98 5.51
C ILE A 38 6.28 12.74 6.50
N GLU A 39 5.51 13.80 6.76
CA GLU A 39 4.33 13.71 7.63
C GLU A 39 3.32 12.71 7.08
N ALA A 40 2.85 11.82 7.95
CA ALA A 40 1.86 10.83 7.56
C ALA A 40 0.49 11.51 7.38
N PRO A 41 -0.28 11.16 6.33
CA PRO A 41 -1.64 11.66 6.17
C PRO A 41 -2.51 11.37 7.40
N GLU A 42 -3.38 12.30 7.80
CA GLU A 42 -4.22 12.18 9.00
C GLU A 42 -5.01 10.86 9.05
N HIS A 43 -5.50 10.41 7.90
CA HIS A 43 -6.35 9.22 7.77
C HIS A 43 -5.60 8.00 7.24
N ILE A 44 -4.27 7.95 7.39
CA ILE A 44 -3.49 6.75 7.13
C ILE A 44 -4.00 5.58 7.98
N GLN A 45 -4.12 4.39 7.37
CA GLN A 45 -4.59 3.18 8.04
C GLN A 45 -3.56 2.05 7.97
N PHE A 46 -3.45 1.30 9.06
CA PHE A 46 -2.73 0.04 9.15
C PHE A 46 -3.65 -1.05 9.67
N ASN A 47 -3.34 -2.32 9.38
CA ASN A 47 -4.11 -3.44 9.90
C ASN A 47 -3.70 -3.73 11.35
N TYR A 48 -4.71 -3.95 12.19
CA TYR A 48 -4.54 -4.38 13.57
C TYR A 48 -5.43 -5.59 13.86
N PHE A 49 -4.92 -6.50 14.68
CA PHE A 49 -5.72 -7.50 15.36
C PHE A 49 -6.25 -6.93 16.68
N VAL A 50 -7.56 -6.77 16.76
CA VAL A 50 -8.28 -6.24 17.93
C VAL A 50 -8.96 -7.40 18.63
N GLU A 51 -8.54 -7.69 19.85
CA GLU A 51 -9.11 -8.73 20.70
C GLU A 51 -10.15 -8.14 21.65
N THR A 52 -11.32 -8.77 21.76
CA THR A 52 -12.43 -8.29 22.58
C THR A 52 -13.11 -9.40 23.37
N THR A 53 -13.61 -9.05 24.57
CA THR A 53 -14.39 -9.96 25.42
C THR A 53 -15.82 -10.16 24.95
N LYS A 54 -16.34 -9.20 24.16
CA LYS A 54 -17.69 -9.24 23.59
C LYS A 54 -17.61 -9.02 22.09
N ALA A 55 -18.50 -9.68 21.36
CA ALA A 55 -18.63 -9.46 19.92
C ALA A 55 -18.98 -8.00 19.63
N PHE A 56 -18.29 -7.39 18.68
CA PHE A 56 -18.68 -6.09 18.15
C PHE A 56 -20.01 -6.21 17.40
N THR A 57 -20.85 -5.21 17.61
CA THR A 57 -22.10 -5.03 16.87
C THR A 57 -21.83 -4.19 15.63
N GLU A 58 -22.71 -4.25 14.63
CA GLU A 58 -22.68 -3.37 13.46
C GLU A 58 -22.60 -1.88 13.87
N LYS A 59 -23.35 -1.48 14.90
CA LYS A 59 -23.30 -0.12 15.46
C LYS A 59 -21.90 0.25 15.99
N THR A 60 -21.16 -0.71 16.52
CA THR A 60 -19.77 -0.48 16.97
C THR A 60 -18.88 -0.12 15.79
N PHE A 61 -18.96 -0.86 14.68
CA PHE A 61 -18.18 -0.59 13.48
C PHE A 61 -18.55 0.73 12.82
N GLN A 62 -19.86 1.04 12.73
CA GLN A 62 -20.35 2.32 12.23
C GLN A 62 -19.85 3.51 13.06
N THR A 63 -19.84 3.38 14.40
CA THR A 63 -19.33 4.43 15.30
C THR A 63 -17.83 4.65 15.13
N LEU A 64 -17.07 3.58 14.90
CA LEU A 64 -15.64 3.66 14.62
C LEU A 64 -15.35 4.23 13.23
N GLY A 65 -16.32 4.19 12.30
CA GLY A 65 -16.14 4.58 10.91
C GLY A 65 -15.48 3.51 10.04
N VAL A 66 -15.54 2.24 10.45
CA VAL A 66 -15.09 1.10 9.65
C VAL A 66 -16.22 0.69 8.72
N SER A 67 -15.97 0.60 7.41
CA SER A 67 -17.01 0.21 6.44
C SER A 67 -17.40 -1.25 6.59
N LYS A 68 -18.61 -1.60 6.14
CA LYS A 68 -19.10 -2.98 6.13
C LYS A 68 -18.18 -3.92 5.39
N SER A 69 -17.68 -3.51 4.23
CA SER A 69 -16.69 -4.28 3.46
C SER A 69 -15.47 -4.69 4.28
N ASP A 70 -15.05 -3.83 5.21
CA ASP A 70 -13.83 -4.01 5.98
C ASP A 70 -14.07 -4.87 7.22
N TYR A 71 -15.28 -4.85 7.81
CA TYR A 71 -15.57 -5.67 9.00
C TYR A 71 -16.29 -6.99 8.72
N GLU A 72 -17.03 -7.12 7.62
CA GLU A 72 -17.88 -8.29 7.32
C GLU A 72 -17.08 -9.61 7.32
N TYR A 73 -15.81 -9.55 6.94
CA TYR A 73 -14.87 -10.68 6.97
C TYR A 73 -13.65 -10.44 7.88
N SER A 74 -13.76 -9.50 8.82
CA SER A 74 -12.66 -9.16 9.73
C SER A 74 -12.42 -10.20 10.82
N MET A 75 -13.41 -11.04 11.13
CA MET A 75 -13.29 -11.99 12.23
C MET A 75 -12.26 -13.08 11.92
N VAL A 76 -11.28 -13.18 12.80
CA VAL A 76 -10.16 -14.11 12.69
C VAL A 76 -10.62 -15.51 13.11
N SER A 77 -10.29 -16.52 12.31
CA SER A 77 -10.61 -17.92 12.60
C SER A 77 -9.80 -18.47 13.79
N THR A 78 -10.28 -19.54 14.42
CA THR A 78 -9.59 -20.17 15.56
C THR A 78 -8.18 -20.65 15.22
N ASP A 79 -7.97 -21.22 14.04
CA ASP A 79 -6.63 -21.67 13.60
C ASP A 79 -5.66 -20.49 13.49
N TRP A 80 -6.14 -19.35 12.99
CA TRP A 80 -5.33 -18.15 12.89
C TRP A 80 -5.04 -17.53 14.25
N LYS A 81 -6.00 -17.57 15.19
CA LYS A 81 -5.77 -17.16 16.58
C LYS A 81 -4.64 -17.97 17.22
N ARG A 82 -4.57 -19.28 16.97
CA ARG A 82 -3.47 -20.15 17.42
C ARG A 82 -2.14 -19.77 16.77
N MET A 83 -2.13 -19.54 15.45
CA MET A 83 -0.94 -19.11 14.72
C MET A 83 -0.41 -17.74 15.21
N LEU A 84 -1.31 -16.85 15.63
CA LEU A 84 -1.00 -15.55 16.23
C LEU A 84 -0.75 -15.61 17.74
N GLN A 85 -0.74 -16.82 18.34
CA GLN A 85 -0.44 -17.06 19.76
C GLN A 85 -1.41 -16.35 20.73
N TYR A 86 -2.68 -16.21 20.35
CA TYR A 86 -3.73 -15.82 21.31
C TYR A 86 -3.98 -16.93 22.33
N GLN A 87 -4.28 -16.55 23.55
CA GLN A 87 -4.56 -17.48 24.64
C GLN A 87 -6.04 -17.88 24.63
N SER A 88 -6.33 -19.14 24.95
CA SER A 88 -7.69 -19.57 25.22
C SER A 88 -8.11 -19.17 26.63
N ASN A 89 -9.40 -18.96 26.81
CA ASN A 89 -10.05 -18.82 28.10
C ASN A 89 -10.02 -20.15 28.87
N GLU A 90 -10.36 -20.12 30.16
CA GLU A 90 -10.37 -21.32 31.03
C GLU A 90 -11.29 -22.44 30.52
N ASP A 91 -12.36 -22.08 29.81
CA ASP A 91 -13.32 -23.00 29.20
C ASP A 91 -12.86 -23.55 27.82
N GLY A 92 -11.65 -23.19 27.37
CA GLY A 92 -11.09 -23.56 26.08
C GLY A 92 -11.60 -22.73 24.90
N SER A 93 -12.52 -21.78 25.13
CA SER A 93 -12.96 -20.82 24.11
C SER A 93 -11.88 -19.76 23.83
N TYR A 94 -12.03 -19.00 22.75
CA TYR A 94 -11.18 -17.84 22.46
C TYR A 94 -12.03 -16.58 22.45
N ASN A 95 -11.44 -15.48 22.93
CA ASN A 95 -11.97 -14.13 22.72
C ASN A 95 -12.19 -13.84 21.23
N PHE A 96 -13.05 -12.87 20.94
CA PHE A 96 -13.25 -12.40 19.58
C PHE A 96 -11.99 -11.66 19.13
N VAL A 97 -11.55 -11.90 17.90
CA VAL A 97 -10.40 -11.21 17.32
C VAL A 97 -10.78 -10.73 15.93
N TYR A 98 -10.58 -9.45 15.66
CA TYR A 98 -10.90 -8.80 14.39
C TYR A 98 -9.64 -8.25 13.75
N LYS A 99 -9.43 -8.49 12.45
CA LYS A 99 -8.43 -7.80 11.64
C LYS A 99 -9.07 -6.55 11.03
N LEU A 100 -8.69 -5.37 11.50
CA LEU A 100 -9.31 -4.10 11.10
C LEU A 100 -8.26 -3.10 10.58
N PRO A 101 -8.54 -2.38 9.47
CA PRO A 101 -7.75 -1.23 9.07
C PRO A 101 -8.12 -0.02 9.96
N LEU A 102 -7.19 0.45 10.77
CA LEU A 102 -7.42 1.53 11.72
C LEU A 102 -6.51 2.73 11.46
N THR A 103 -7.08 3.92 11.58
CA THR A 103 -6.31 5.16 11.77
C THR A 103 -5.81 5.26 13.21
N ALA A 104 -4.87 6.16 13.47
CA ALA A 104 -4.42 6.46 14.84
C ALA A 104 -5.59 6.89 15.76
N ALA A 105 -6.52 7.70 15.24
CA ALA A 105 -7.71 8.13 15.96
C ALA A 105 -8.65 6.96 16.28
N MET A 106 -8.90 6.07 15.31
CA MET A 106 -9.74 4.87 15.51
C MET A 106 -9.13 3.93 16.56
N LYS A 107 -7.81 3.69 16.49
CA LYS A 107 -7.08 2.91 17.48
C LYS A 107 -7.23 3.50 18.88
N SER A 108 -7.04 4.81 19.03
CA SER A 108 -7.19 5.50 20.31
C SER A 108 -8.62 5.42 20.87
N GLN A 109 -9.65 5.40 20.01
CA GLN A 109 -11.04 5.18 20.44
C GLN A 109 -11.24 3.76 20.98
N LEU A 110 -10.67 2.74 20.32
CA LEU A 110 -10.73 1.35 20.76
C LEU A 110 -10.01 1.13 22.09
N GLU A 111 -8.84 1.75 22.29
CA GLU A 111 -8.07 1.66 23.54
C GLU A 111 -8.83 2.18 24.78
N LYS A 112 -9.85 3.03 24.58
CA LYS A 112 -10.69 3.58 25.66
C LYS A 112 -11.85 2.67 26.05
N ARG A 113 -12.08 1.57 25.32
CA ARG A 113 -13.20 0.68 25.59
C ARG A 113 -12.83 -0.38 26.62
N ASN A 114 -13.78 -0.72 27.49
CA ASN A 114 -13.59 -1.75 28.52
C ASN A 114 -13.70 -3.20 28.00
N ASP A 115 -14.26 -3.38 26.81
CA ASP A 115 -14.41 -4.69 26.19
C ASP A 115 -13.24 -5.06 25.26
N VAL A 116 -12.30 -4.14 25.02
CA VAL A 116 -11.08 -4.38 24.25
C VAL A 116 -9.98 -4.89 25.18
N VAL A 117 -9.45 -6.07 24.87
CA VAL A 117 -8.38 -6.73 25.64
C VAL A 117 -7.01 -6.34 25.11
N SER A 118 -6.82 -6.39 23.78
CA SER A 118 -5.56 -6.06 23.15
C SER A 118 -5.74 -5.53 21.72
N ILE A 119 -4.80 -4.70 21.28
CA ILE A 119 -4.71 -4.22 19.91
C ILE A 119 -3.27 -4.42 19.43
N LYS A 120 -3.07 -5.35 18.52
CA LYS A 120 -1.75 -5.73 17.98
C LYS A 120 -1.65 -5.32 16.52
N LEU A 121 -0.58 -4.65 16.12
CA LEU A 121 -0.33 -4.37 14.71
C LEU A 121 -0.19 -5.69 13.93
N GLU A 122 -0.70 -5.74 12.71
CA GLU A 122 -0.43 -6.85 11.79
C GLU A 122 1.06 -6.85 11.40
N ASP A 123 1.70 -7.99 11.61
CA ASP A 123 3.11 -8.21 11.29
C ASP A 123 3.41 -8.01 9.78
N GLU A 124 4.61 -7.53 9.47
CA GLU A 124 5.03 -7.23 8.10
C GLU A 124 5.08 -8.48 7.20
N ARG A 125 5.21 -9.68 7.78
CA ARG A 125 5.20 -10.96 7.04
C ARG A 125 3.89 -11.23 6.30
N PHE A 126 2.80 -10.57 6.69
CA PHE A 126 1.50 -10.66 6.01
C PHE A 126 1.41 -9.73 4.80
N GLY A 127 2.45 -8.94 4.51
CA GLY A 127 2.50 -8.02 3.37
C GLY A 127 2.73 -8.68 2.02
N GLY A 128 3.19 -9.94 1.97
CA GLY A 128 3.55 -10.59 0.71
C GLY A 128 4.85 -10.05 0.11
N ARG A 129 5.11 -10.38 -1.16
CA ARG A 129 6.35 -10.01 -1.85
C ARG A 129 6.30 -8.58 -2.38
N THR A 130 7.34 -7.82 -2.10
CA THR A 130 7.52 -6.45 -2.58
C THR A 130 8.19 -6.41 -3.95
N TYR A 131 8.05 -5.29 -4.64
CA TYR A 131 8.81 -4.97 -5.84
C TYR A 131 10.31 -4.79 -5.49
N PRO A 132 11.27 -5.15 -6.36
CA PRO A 132 11.10 -5.92 -7.59
C PRO A 132 10.87 -7.41 -7.32
N GLN A 133 9.94 -8.02 -8.06
CA GLN A 133 9.53 -9.42 -7.86
C GLN A 133 10.55 -10.45 -8.38
N THR A 134 11.61 -10.00 -9.05
CA THR A 134 12.62 -10.85 -9.69
C THR A 134 13.66 -11.38 -8.70
N LYS A 135 13.90 -10.67 -7.58
CA LYS A 135 14.76 -11.16 -6.49
C LYS A 135 13.89 -11.77 -5.39
N ALA A 136 14.11 -13.06 -5.12
CA ALA A 136 13.35 -13.79 -4.09
C ALA A 136 13.58 -13.27 -2.66
N ASP A 137 14.64 -12.51 -2.41
CA ASP A 137 15.00 -11.99 -1.08
C ASP A 137 15.65 -10.61 -1.16
N ASN A 138 14.88 -9.58 -1.57
CA ASN A 138 15.30 -8.19 -1.42
C ASN A 138 15.23 -7.70 0.05
N LYS A 139 14.83 -8.57 0.99
CA LYS A 139 14.57 -8.28 2.42
C LYS A 139 13.56 -7.16 2.69
N TRP A 140 12.96 -6.58 1.67
CA TRP A 140 12.02 -5.49 1.80
C TRP A 140 10.63 -6.02 2.11
N THR A 141 9.97 -5.34 3.02
CA THR A 141 8.59 -5.58 3.43
C THR A 141 7.74 -4.36 3.09
N ARG A 142 6.41 -4.48 3.28
CA ARG A 142 5.51 -3.33 3.08
C ARG A 142 5.73 -2.19 4.08
N ASP A 143 6.42 -2.47 5.18
CA ASP A 143 6.66 -1.58 6.32
C ASP A 143 8.14 -1.14 6.42
N ASN A 144 9.05 -1.85 5.74
CA ASN A 144 10.48 -1.56 5.65
C ASN A 144 10.97 -1.76 4.20
N TYR A 145 11.26 -0.70 3.48
CA TYR A 145 11.52 -0.75 2.04
C TYR A 145 12.59 0.26 1.62
N GLY A 146 13.50 -0.15 0.75
CA GLY A 146 14.56 0.70 0.23
C GLY A 146 15.83 0.70 1.09
N PRO A 147 16.69 1.73 0.97
CA PRO A 147 16.49 2.91 0.13
C PRO A 147 16.44 2.59 -1.38
N ILE A 148 15.67 3.37 -2.14
CA ILE A 148 15.64 3.33 -3.60
C ILE A 148 15.71 4.74 -4.18
N HIS A 149 16.19 4.84 -5.41
CA HIS A 149 16.20 6.08 -6.17
C HIS A 149 15.08 6.05 -7.23
N ILE A 150 14.33 7.14 -7.33
CA ILE A 150 13.21 7.30 -8.27
C ILE A 150 13.73 8.03 -9.52
N PRO A 151 13.75 7.39 -10.70
CA PRO A 151 14.40 7.99 -11.86
C PRO A 151 13.75 9.28 -12.38
N ALA A 152 14.57 10.23 -12.79
CA ALA A 152 14.15 11.41 -13.54
C ALA A 152 14.47 11.33 -15.03
N LYS A 153 13.69 12.03 -15.84
CA LYS A 153 13.91 12.11 -17.28
C LYS A 153 15.27 12.73 -17.59
N GLY A 154 16.04 12.05 -18.45
CA GLY A 154 17.40 12.46 -18.83
C GLY A 154 18.47 12.14 -17.79
N GLU A 155 18.10 11.63 -16.62
CA GLU A 155 19.06 11.14 -15.63
C GLU A 155 19.76 9.89 -16.14
N THR A 156 21.04 9.76 -15.80
CA THR A 156 21.84 8.58 -16.13
C THR A 156 22.37 7.93 -14.86
N ILE A 157 22.12 6.64 -14.72
CA ILE A 157 22.63 5.82 -13.61
C ILE A 157 23.59 4.75 -14.12
N GLU A 158 24.50 4.31 -13.25
CA GLU A 158 25.24 3.08 -13.45
C GLU A 158 24.32 1.88 -13.19
N LEU A 159 24.45 0.83 -14.00
CA LEU A 159 23.73 -0.43 -13.88
C LEU A 159 24.67 -1.52 -13.36
N ASN A 160 24.16 -2.33 -12.44
CA ASN A 160 24.90 -3.47 -11.85
C ASN A 160 23.94 -4.54 -11.32
N ALA A 161 24.49 -5.65 -10.85
CA ALA A 161 23.73 -6.76 -10.29
C ALA A 161 22.83 -6.36 -9.11
N ASP A 162 23.15 -5.30 -8.37
CA ASP A 162 22.38 -4.87 -7.20
C ASP A 162 21.11 -4.13 -7.63
N ASN A 163 21.18 -3.25 -8.63
CA ASN A 163 20.10 -2.35 -9.00
C ASN A 163 19.32 -2.75 -10.27
N ILE A 164 19.86 -3.64 -11.10
CA ILE A 164 19.25 -3.92 -12.41
C ILE A 164 17.82 -4.44 -12.30
N ASP A 165 17.52 -5.22 -11.26
CA ASP A 165 16.17 -5.72 -10.99
C ASP A 165 15.17 -4.60 -10.69
N LEU A 166 15.62 -3.53 -10.03
CA LEU A 166 14.81 -2.37 -9.70
C LEU A 166 14.42 -1.58 -10.95
N TYR A 167 15.27 -1.56 -11.99
CA TYR A 167 15.04 -0.77 -13.21
C TYR A 167 14.64 -1.61 -14.42
N ALA A 168 14.65 -2.94 -14.33
CA ALA A 168 14.36 -3.83 -15.45
C ALA A 168 12.97 -3.61 -16.06
N GLN A 169 11.96 -3.34 -15.24
CA GLN A 169 10.60 -3.04 -15.72
C GLN A 169 10.55 -1.72 -16.49
N ILE A 170 11.30 -0.70 -16.02
CA ILE A 170 11.41 0.59 -16.70
C ILE A 170 12.01 0.39 -18.09
N ILE A 171 13.19 -0.23 -18.15
CA ILE A 171 13.95 -0.42 -19.39
C ILE A 171 13.16 -1.27 -20.40
N ARG A 172 12.53 -2.36 -19.95
CA ARG A 172 11.81 -3.31 -20.82
C ARG A 172 10.41 -2.85 -21.20
N ASN A 173 9.57 -2.58 -20.20
CA ASN A 173 8.12 -2.48 -20.40
C ASN A 173 7.70 -1.04 -20.67
N TYR A 174 8.33 -0.07 -20.01
CA TYR A 174 7.94 1.34 -20.14
C TYR A 174 8.71 2.05 -21.25
N GLU A 175 10.01 1.78 -21.38
CA GLU A 175 10.87 2.46 -22.37
C GLU A 175 11.20 1.61 -23.61
N GLY A 176 10.65 0.39 -23.67
CA GLY A 176 10.59 -0.44 -24.87
C GLY A 176 11.90 -1.04 -25.34
N ASN A 177 12.91 -1.16 -24.48
CA ASN A 177 14.21 -1.73 -24.86
C ASN A 177 14.26 -3.24 -24.59
N LYS A 178 15.01 -3.96 -25.42
CA LYS A 178 15.37 -5.35 -25.13
C LYS A 178 16.43 -5.35 -24.04
N LEU A 179 16.17 -5.95 -22.88
CA LEU A 179 17.12 -6.07 -21.78
C LEU A 179 17.39 -7.54 -21.47
N GLU A 180 18.67 -7.92 -21.48
CA GLU A 180 19.19 -9.23 -21.09
C GLU A 180 20.25 -8.99 -20.01
N TYR A 181 20.19 -9.72 -18.89
CA TYR A 181 21.22 -9.61 -17.86
C TYR A 181 21.44 -10.90 -17.07
N SER A 182 22.67 -11.07 -16.60
CA SER A 182 23.08 -12.11 -15.64
C SER A 182 24.16 -11.54 -14.73
N GLY A 183 23.77 -11.13 -13.51
CA GLY A 183 24.68 -10.37 -12.64
C GLY A 183 25.05 -9.04 -13.29
N ASP A 184 26.34 -8.78 -13.42
CA ASP A 184 26.88 -7.55 -14.03
C ASP A 184 27.01 -7.61 -15.57
N ASP A 185 26.79 -8.77 -16.21
CA ASP A 185 26.69 -8.83 -17.67
C ASP A 185 25.30 -8.34 -18.08
N ILE A 186 25.22 -7.06 -18.46
CA ILE A 186 23.98 -6.37 -18.83
C ILE A 186 24.05 -5.95 -20.29
N LYS A 187 23.03 -6.31 -21.08
CA LYS A 187 22.90 -5.93 -22.49
C LYS A 187 21.57 -5.24 -22.74
N ILE A 188 21.64 -4.09 -23.39
CA ILE A 188 20.47 -3.30 -23.82
C ILE A 188 20.49 -3.23 -25.34
N ASN A 189 19.42 -3.70 -25.98
CA ASN A 189 19.28 -3.80 -27.43
C ASN A 189 20.42 -4.59 -28.12
N GLY A 190 21.00 -5.55 -27.40
CA GLY A 190 22.08 -6.42 -27.90
C GLY A 190 23.50 -5.91 -27.63
N GLU A 191 23.64 -4.67 -27.16
CA GLU A 191 24.94 -4.06 -26.84
C GLU A 191 25.21 -4.11 -25.32
N ALA A 192 26.46 -4.33 -24.94
CA ALA A 192 26.88 -4.28 -23.54
C ALA A 192 26.65 -2.88 -22.97
N ALA A 193 26.03 -2.80 -21.79
CA ALA A 193 25.64 -1.54 -21.16
C ALA A 193 25.98 -1.55 -19.67
N SER A 194 26.78 -0.58 -19.23
CA SER A 194 27.04 -0.33 -17.80
C SER A 194 26.23 0.84 -17.24
N LYS A 195 25.47 1.54 -18.09
CA LYS A 195 24.70 2.73 -17.72
C LYS A 195 23.39 2.79 -18.47
N TYR A 196 22.45 3.54 -17.93
CA TYR A 196 21.16 3.78 -18.57
C TYR A 196 20.70 5.21 -18.37
N THR A 197 20.22 5.83 -19.44
CA THR A 197 19.60 7.15 -19.42
C THR A 197 18.09 7.02 -19.55
N PHE A 198 17.34 7.48 -18.55
CA PHE A 198 15.90 7.38 -18.52
C PHE A 198 15.24 8.37 -19.49
N LYS A 199 14.18 7.92 -20.17
CA LYS A 199 13.44 8.69 -21.18
C LYS A 199 12.21 9.39 -20.60
N MET A 200 11.78 9.00 -19.41
CA MET A 200 10.57 9.51 -18.75
C MET A 200 10.84 9.87 -17.28
N ASP A 201 9.95 10.69 -16.75
CA ASP A 201 9.83 10.91 -15.31
C ASP A 201 9.07 9.77 -14.64
N TYR A 202 9.54 9.35 -13.48
CA TYR A 202 8.94 8.27 -12.69
C TYR A 202 8.50 8.74 -11.31
N TYR A 203 7.48 8.06 -10.79
CA TYR A 203 6.82 8.44 -9.55
C TYR A 203 6.61 7.24 -8.65
N TRP A 204 6.54 7.49 -7.35
CA TRP A 204 6.17 6.50 -6.34
C TRP A 204 4.79 6.80 -5.76
N MET A 205 3.88 5.85 -5.92
CA MET A 205 2.47 6.00 -5.55
C MET A 205 2.16 5.08 -4.37
N MET A 206 1.54 5.60 -3.31
CA MET A 206 1.12 4.83 -2.14
C MET A 206 -0.34 5.10 -1.77
N GLY A 207 -1.04 4.08 -1.27
CA GLY A 207 -2.40 4.25 -0.74
C GLY A 207 -2.41 4.58 0.74
N ASP A 208 -3.40 5.35 1.19
CA ASP A 208 -3.53 5.73 2.60
C ASP A 208 -3.95 4.53 3.48
N ASN A 209 -4.69 3.55 2.94
CA ASN A 209 -4.88 2.23 3.58
C ASN A 209 -3.66 1.33 3.34
N ARG A 210 -2.55 1.63 4.05
CA ARG A 210 -1.20 1.13 3.75
C ARG A 210 -1.09 -0.38 3.75
N HIS A 211 -1.79 -1.09 4.63
CA HIS A 211 -1.69 -2.55 4.68
C HIS A 211 -2.59 -3.27 3.67
N ASN A 212 -3.57 -2.58 3.08
CA ASN A 212 -4.52 -3.15 2.10
C ASN A 212 -4.44 -2.48 0.72
N SER A 213 -3.39 -1.70 0.46
CA SER A 213 -3.20 -0.99 -0.80
C SER A 213 -2.28 -1.77 -1.73
N ALA A 214 -2.80 -2.22 -2.87
CA ALA A 214 -1.95 -2.47 -4.03
C ALA A 214 -1.40 -1.11 -4.49
N ASP A 215 -0.09 -0.94 -4.43
CA ASP A 215 0.63 0.30 -4.75
C ASP A 215 2.09 0.06 -5.17
N SER A 216 2.89 1.12 -5.30
CA SER A 216 4.26 1.03 -5.83
C SER A 216 5.18 0.09 -5.06
N ARG A 217 4.89 -0.21 -3.78
CA ARG A 217 5.60 -1.25 -3.03
C ARG A 217 5.48 -2.65 -3.65
N TYR A 218 4.47 -2.86 -4.50
CA TYR A 218 4.18 -4.14 -5.14
C TYR A 218 4.35 -4.10 -6.66
N TRP A 219 3.97 -3.00 -7.32
CA TRP A 219 4.04 -2.86 -8.78
C TRP A 219 5.20 -1.99 -9.29
N GLY A 220 5.96 -1.34 -8.39
CA GLY A 220 7.12 -0.52 -8.74
C GLY A 220 6.78 0.91 -9.17
N PHE A 221 7.67 1.48 -9.98
CA PHE A 221 7.58 2.86 -10.45
C PHE A 221 6.41 3.07 -11.41
N VAL A 222 5.83 4.27 -11.36
CA VAL A 222 4.78 4.73 -12.27
C VAL A 222 5.37 5.78 -13.22
N PRO A 223 5.42 5.55 -14.54
CA PRO A 223 5.89 6.56 -15.50
C PRO A 223 4.89 7.71 -15.67
N GLU A 224 5.39 8.87 -16.11
CA GLU A 224 4.59 10.08 -16.37
C GLU A 224 3.37 9.84 -17.29
N ASP A 225 3.50 8.96 -18.29
CA ASP A 225 2.45 8.65 -19.26
C ASP A 225 1.34 7.72 -18.72
N HIS A 226 1.51 7.18 -17.51
CA HIS A 226 0.50 6.41 -16.79
C HIS A 226 -0.27 7.26 -15.77
N ILE A 227 0.06 8.54 -15.62
CA ILE A 227 -0.66 9.48 -14.78
C ILE A 227 -1.75 10.17 -15.61
N VAL A 228 -3.01 9.80 -15.36
CA VAL A 228 -4.17 10.36 -16.07
C VAL A 228 -4.50 11.78 -15.60
N GLY A 229 -4.25 12.09 -14.32
CA GLY A 229 -4.48 13.43 -13.76
C GLY A 229 -4.62 13.46 -12.25
N LYS A 230 -4.91 14.64 -11.73
CA LYS A 230 -5.16 14.89 -10.31
C LYS A 230 -6.65 15.13 -10.07
N PRO A 231 -7.32 14.34 -9.20
CA PRO A 231 -8.72 14.58 -8.90
C PRO A 231 -8.86 15.91 -8.14
N ILE A 232 -9.78 16.78 -8.59
CA ILE A 232 -9.94 18.15 -8.07
C ILE A 232 -11.10 18.30 -7.07
N PHE A 233 -12.15 17.49 -7.18
CA PHE A 233 -13.25 17.42 -6.23
C PHE A 233 -13.95 16.06 -6.30
N ILE A 234 -14.64 15.68 -5.23
CA ILE A 234 -15.45 14.46 -5.19
C ILE A 234 -16.83 14.80 -5.76
N TRP A 235 -17.13 14.40 -6.99
CA TRP A 235 -18.44 14.66 -7.62
C TRP A 235 -19.58 13.87 -6.98
N LEU A 236 -19.32 12.63 -6.54
CA LEU A 236 -20.30 11.75 -5.92
C LEU A 236 -19.61 10.89 -4.87
N SER A 237 -20.24 10.74 -3.71
CA SER A 237 -19.81 9.81 -2.69
C SER A 237 -21.04 9.07 -2.17
N LEU A 238 -21.02 7.75 -2.34
CA LEU A 238 -22.07 6.87 -1.86
C LEU A 238 -21.54 6.04 -0.69
N ASP A 239 -22.42 5.80 0.26
CA ASP A 239 -22.26 4.87 1.36
C ASP A 239 -22.86 3.54 0.93
N ASP A 240 -22.02 2.56 0.60
CA ASP A 240 -22.50 1.26 0.15
C ASP A 240 -23.14 0.44 1.29
N ASP A 241 -22.97 0.91 2.53
CA ASP A 241 -23.49 0.27 3.74
C ASP A 241 -24.95 0.66 4.05
N LYS A 242 -25.54 1.60 3.29
CA LYS A 242 -26.90 2.10 3.51
C LYS A 242 -27.87 1.66 2.42
N GLU A 243 -29.10 1.32 2.82
CA GLU A 243 -30.17 1.01 1.87
C GLU A 243 -30.94 2.27 1.43
N GLY A 244 -31.26 2.33 0.13
CA GLY A 244 -31.96 3.44 -0.52
C GLY A 244 -31.03 4.54 -1.03
N PHE A 245 -31.18 4.93 -2.31
CA PHE A 245 -30.26 5.84 -3.02
C PHE A 245 -29.98 7.15 -2.27
N PHE A 246 -31.01 7.80 -1.72
CA PHE A 246 -30.85 9.08 -1.01
C PHE A 246 -30.12 8.94 0.33
N ASN A 247 -30.27 7.80 1.01
CA ASN A 247 -29.59 7.54 2.29
C ASN A 247 -28.10 7.23 2.10
N ARG A 248 -27.73 6.75 0.91
CA ARG A 248 -26.34 6.47 0.52
C ARG A 248 -25.55 7.74 0.25
N LEU A 249 -26.19 8.88 -0.04
CA LEU A 249 -25.46 10.10 -0.37
C LEU A 249 -24.69 10.61 0.86
N ARG A 250 -23.36 10.57 0.78
CA ARG A 250 -22.44 11.20 1.74
C ARG A 250 -22.30 12.68 1.42
N THR A 251 -23.37 13.44 1.63
CA THR A 251 -23.48 14.86 1.23
C THR A 251 -22.34 15.74 1.74
N GLU A 252 -21.76 15.39 2.89
CA GLU A 252 -20.60 16.04 3.50
C GLU A 252 -19.29 15.82 2.72
N ARG A 253 -19.26 14.89 1.76
CA ARG A 253 -18.12 14.60 0.88
C ARG A 253 -18.35 15.07 -0.56
N ILE A 254 -19.59 15.26 -1.00
CA ILE A 254 -19.93 15.70 -2.36
C ILE A 254 -19.47 17.16 -2.54
N PHE A 255 -18.84 17.44 -3.67
CA PHE A 255 -18.22 18.72 -4.05
C PHE A 255 -17.15 19.25 -3.08
N LYS A 256 -16.68 18.43 -2.13
CA LYS A 256 -15.49 18.79 -1.37
C LYS A 256 -14.28 18.79 -2.30
N ARG A 257 -13.53 19.89 -2.26
CA ARG A 257 -12.19 19.98 -2.85
C ARG A 257 -11.29 18.99 -2.15
N ILE A 258 -10.52 18.25 -2.94
CA ILE A 258 -9.47 17.38 -2.40
C ILE A 258 -8.36 18.32 -1.94
N HIS A 259 -8.10 18.32 -0.63
CA HIS A 259 -7.07 19.19 -0.03
C HIS A 259 -5.69 18.68 -0.46
N ASN A 260 -4.79 19.61 -0.76
CA ASN A 260 -3.39 19.32 -1.01
C ASN A 260 -2.67 19.36 0.33
N ASP A 261 -2.74 18.24 1.07
CA ASP A 261 -1.80 17.97 2.15
C ASP A 261 -0.61 17.21 1.56
#